data_AF-A0A514X0K5-F1
#
_entry.id   AF-A0A514X0K5-F1
#
_cell.length_a   1.000
_cell.length_b   1.000
_cell.length_c   1.000
_cell.angle_alpha   90.00
_cell.angle_beta   90.00
_cell.angle_gamma   90.00
#
_symmetry.space_group_name_H-M   'P 1'
#
loop_
_entity.id
_entity.type
_entity.pdbx_description
1 polymer ?
#
loop_
_entity_poly.entity_id
_entity_poly.type
_entity_poly.pdbx_seq_one_letter_code
_entity_poly.pdbx_strand_id
1 'polypeptide(L)'
;MKRVFYFPFLPGHHYNSDMAKALTTQELRATKINREEFKKIERNKIVLFLDRLLNNHNLGAILRVADAGLVEKVLSFDALARIDGKKALATAKGVAEWVPHEMVTDGLSVLKSYKAQGYKLLALELCDDSVVYYDSILSEKTVLIIGSELTGVSAEFLELADQRIYIPMAGMANSLNVATATSIALFDLLRRKTQGKSQSK
;
A
#
# COMPACT_ATOMS: atom_id res chain seq x y z
N MET A 1 21.81 -7.53 2.55
CA MET A 1 20.76 -6.50 2.74
C MET A 1 20.10 -6.73 4.10
N LYS A 2 20.45 -5.94 5.12
CA LYS A 2 19.82 -5.98 6.45
C LYS A 2 18.35 -5.54 6.30
N ARG A 3 17.42 -6.28 6.86
CA ARG A 3 15.97 -6.15 6.62
C ARG A 3 15.36 -5.54 7.89
N VAL A 4 14.82 -4.33 7.79
CA VAL A 4 13.93 -3.79 8.82
C VAL A 4 12.60 -4.52 8.62
N PHE A 5 12.26 -5.42 9.54
CA PHE A 5 11.02 -6.20 9.50
C PHE A 5 10.03 -5.68 10.55
N TYR A 6 8.75 -5.63 10.21
CA TYR A 6 7.67 -5.46 11.17
C TYR A 6 6.46 -6.32 10.77
N PHE A 7 5.86 -7.04 11.73
CA PHE A 7 4.54 -7.69 11.67
C PHE A 7 4.20 -8.38 13.01
N PRO A 8 2.91 -8.51 13.37
CA PRO A 8 2.02 -7.45 13.81
C PRO A 8 2.17 -7.14 15.31
N PHE A 9 1.57 -6.05 15.74
CA PHE A 9 1.36 -5.64 17.12
C PHE A 9 0.57 -6.75 17.88
N LEU A 10 1.28 -7.72 18.48
CA LEU A 10 0.70 -8.56 19.52
C LEU A 10 0.78 -7.76 20.84
N PRO A 11 -0.36 -7.42 21.47
CA PRO A 11 -0.33 -6.80 22.79
C PRO A 11 0.40 -7.76 23.76
N GLY A 12 1.47 -7.29 24.40
CA GLY A 12 2.19 -8.06 25.43
C GLY A 12 3.65 -8.44 25.14
N HIS A 13 4.26 -8.00 24.04
CA HIS A 13 5.72 -8.15 23.88
C HIS A 13 6.50 -7.08 24.67
N HIS A 14 6.99 -7.47 25.85
CA HIS A 14 7.95 -6.70 26.62
C HIS A 14 9.36 -6.88 26.03
N TYR A 15 9.95 -5.80 25.53
CA TYR A 15 11.37 -5.78 25.18
C TYR A 15 12.19 -5.65 26.46
N ASN A 16 13.04 -6.64 26.75
CA ASN A 16 13.95 -6.61 27.88
C ASN A 16 15.03 -5.54 27.63
N SER A 17 15.24 -4.63 28.59
CA SER A 17 15.99 -3.38 28.40
C SER A 17 17.51 -3.51 28.37
N ASP A 18 18.04 -4.72 28.57
CA ASP A 18 19.49 -4.91 28.71
C ASP A 18 20.09 -5.40 27.39
N MET A 19 20.56 -4.42 26.61
CA MET A 19 21.22 -4.50 25.31
C MET A 19 20.32 -4.63 24.07
N ALA A 20 20.38 -3.60 23.22
CA ALA A 20 19.73 -3.58 21.91
C ALA A 20 20.39 -4.58 20.95
N LYS A 21 19.82 -5.78 20.82
CA LYS A 21 20.21 -6.79 19.82
C LYS A 21 19.18 -6.82 18.68
N ALA A 22 19.65 -6.75 17.43
CA ALA A 22 18.80 -7.02 16.28
C ALA A 22 18.41 -8.51 16.25
N LEU A 23 17.11 -8.80 16.08
CA LEU A 23 16.63 -10.17 15.95
C LEU A 23 17.27 -10.86 14.73
N THR A 24 17.70 -12.10 14.92
CA THR A 24 18.20 -13.00 13.89
C THR A 24 17.06 -13.40 12.95
N THR A 25 17.42 -13.91 11.77
CA THR A 25 16.41 -14.42 10.81
C THR A 25 15.61 -15.58 11.40
N GLN A 26 16.21 -16.38 12.27
CA GLN A 26 15.53 -17.50 12.92
C GLN A 26 14.52 -17.01 13.96
N GLU A 27 14.91 -16.07 14.83
CA GLU A 27 14.01 -15.44 15.80
C GLU A 27 12.81 -14.76 15.10
N LEU A 28 13.07 -14.02 14.01
CA LEU A 28 12.01 -13.39 13.21
C LEU A 28 11.08 -14.38 12.48
N ARG A 29 11.56 -15.59 12.18
CA ARG A 29 10.73 -16.64 11.58
C ARG A 29 9.89 -17.35 12.63
N ALA A 30 10.41 -17.48 13.85
CA ALA A 30 9.70 -18.11 14.96
C ALA A 30 8.49 -17.30 15.42
N THR A 31 8.48 -15.98 15.23
CA THR A 31 7.32 -15.12 15.54
C THR A 31 6.23 -15.15 14.48
N LYS A 32 6.45 -15.81 13.33
CA LYS A 32 5.45 -15.85 12.26
C LYS A 32 4.42 -16.92 12.55
N ILE A 33 3.16 -16.52 12.46
CA ILE A 33 2.03 -17.46 12.39
C ILE A 33 2.15 -18.36 11.15
N ASN A 34 1.45 -19.49 11.17
CA ASN A 34 1.49 -20.41 10.05
C ASN A 34 0.67 -19.91 8.84
N ARG A 35 0.86 -20.54 7.68
CA ARG A 35 0.24 -20.12 6.40
C ARG A 35 -1.28 -20.18 6.43
N GLU A 36 -1.85 -21.19 7.08
CA GLU A 36 -3.31 -21.38 7.14
C GLU A 36 -3.98 -20.39 8.09
N GLU A 37 -3.30 -20.01 9.17
CA GLU A 37 -3.73 -18.91 10.04
C GLU A 37 -3.61 -17.56 9.34
N PHE A 38 -2.53 -17.32 8.62
CA PHE A 38 -2.31 -16.06 7.90
C PHE A 38 -3.42 -15.77 6.88
N LYS A 39 -3.89 -16.80 6.17
CA LYS A 39 -5.02 -16.68 5.23
C LYS A 39 -6.33 -16.24 5.89
N LYS A 40 -6.47 -16.39 7.21
CA LYS A 40 -7.68 -16.06 7.99
C LYS A 40 -7.62 -14.66 8.62
N ILE A 41 -6.48 -13.96 8.55
CA ILE A 41 -6.39 -12.61 9.14
C ILE A 41 -7.31 -11.65 8.36
N GLU A 42 -8.12 -10.89 9.10
CA GLU A 42 -8.86 -9.77 8.56
C GLU A 42 -7.92 -8.68 8.02
N ARG A 43 -8.09 -8.36 6.74
CA ARG A 43 -7.27 -7.35 6.05
C ARG A 43 -7.79 -5.95 6.28
N ASN A 44 -6.90 -4.97 6.27
CA ASN A 44 -7.28 -3.57 6.26
C ASN A 44 -8.04 -3.27 4.98
N LYS A 45 -9.20 -2.59 5.07
CA LYS A 45 -10.05 -2.20 3.94
C LYS A 45 -9.44 -1.07 3.10
N ILE A 46 -8.22 -1.32 2.65
CA ILE A 46 -7.42 -0.47 1.80
C ILE A 46 -7.15 -1.25 0.53
N VAL A 47 -7.57 -0.70 -0.60
CA VAL A 47 -7.28 -1.23 -1.92
C VAL A 47 -6.26 -0.31 -2.59
N LEU A 48 -5.22 -0.88 -3.17
CA LEU A 48 -4.29 -0.14 -4.02
C LEU A 48 -4.73 -0.31 -5.47
N PHE A 49 -5.02 0.79 -6.16
CA PHE A 49 -5.34 0.78 -7.58
C PHE A 49 -4.15 1.37 -8.36
N LEU A 50 -3.52 0.55 -9.18
CA LEU A 50 -2.33 0.88 -9.96
C LEU A 50 -2.77 1.24 -11.38
N ASP A 51 -2.72 2.53 -11.70
CA ASP A 51 -3.05 3.08 -13.00
C ASP A 51 -1.85 2.99 -13.94
N ARG A 52 -1.91 2.06 -14.91
CA ARG A 52 -0.94 1.93 -16.02
C ARG A 52 0.51 1.88 -15.56
N LEU A 53 0.76 1.12 -14.48
CA LEU A 53 2.10 0.93 -13.93
C LEU A 53 3.01 0.20 -14.92
N LEU A 54 4.22 0.72 -15.13
CA LEU A 54 5.12 0.25 -16.19
C LEU A 54 6.20 -0.69 -15.67
N ASN A 55 6.76 -0.42 -14.48
CA ASN A 55 7.96 -1.10 -14.03
C ASN A 55 7.66 -2.29 -13.08
N ASN A 56 8.10 -3.49 -13.48
CA ASN A 56 8.02 -4.71 -12.67
C ASN A 56 8.74 -4.63 -11.32
N HIS A 57 9.80 -3.82 -11.19
CA HIS A 57 10.45 -3.58 -9.92
C HIS A 57 9.54 -2.79 -8.97
N ASN A 58 8.86 -1.75 -9.48
CA ASN A 58 7.91 -0.97 -8.69
C ASN A 58 6.70 -1.83 -8.29
N LEU A 59 6.16 -2.64 -9.21
CA LEU A 59 5.11 -3.60 -8.89
C LEU A 59 5.53 -4.56 -7.77
N GLY A 60 6.72 -5.16 -7.90
CA GLY A 60 7.25 -6.06 -6.88
C GLY A 60 7.49 -5.38 -5.53
N ALA A 61 7.92 -4.11 -5.52
CA ALA A 61 8.07 -3.34 -4.30
C ALA A 61 6.70 -3.00 -3.67
N ILE A 62 5.74 -2.53 -4.46
CA ILE A 62 4.37 -2.22 -4.02
C ILE A 62 3.70 -3.44 -3.42
N LEU A 63 3.82 -4.63 -4.03
CA LEU A 63 3.26 -5.87 -3.46
C LEU A 63 3.84 -6.21 -2.09
N ARG A 64 5.09 -5.86 -1.81
CA ARG A 64 5.69 -6.09 -0.48
C ARG A 64 5.21 -5.10 0.55
N VAL A 65 4.98 -3.86 0.14
CA VAL A 65 4.38 -2.82 0.98
C VAL A 65 2.92 -3.18 1.27
N ALA A 66 2.20 -3.68 0.26
CA ALA A 66 0.84 -4.18 0.37
C ALA A 66 0.72 -5.36 1.36
N ASP A 67 1.64 -6.33 1.28
CA ASP A 67 1.75 -7.39 2.27
C ASP A 67 2.03 -6.82 3.66
N ALA A 68 3.05 -5.97 3.81
CA ALA A 68 3.41 -5.36 5.09
C ALA A 68 2.27 -4.53 5.72
N GLY A 69 1.44 -3.89 4.90
CA GLY A 69 0.25 -3.16 5.32
C GLY A 69 -1.01 -4.01 5.48
N LEU A 70 -0.92 -5.32 5.20
CA LEU A 70 -2.04 -6.26 5.19
C LEU A 70 -3.25 -5.71 4.41
N VAL A 71 -2.98 -5.14 3.22
CA VAL A 71 -4.00 -4.49 2.38
C VAL A 71 -5.00 -5.51 1.88
N GLU A 72 -6.23 -5.07 1.63
CA GLU A 72 -7.31 -5.91 1.13
C GLU A 72 -6.99 -6.48 -0.24
N LYS A 73 -6.62 -5.61 -1.19
CA LYS A 73 -6.39 -6.00 -2.57
C LYS A 73 -5.48 -5.02 -3.32
N VAL A 74 -4.76 -5.52 -4.31
CA VAL A 74 -4.03 -4.71 -5.30
C VAL A 74 -4.66 -4.92 -6.68
N LEU A 75 -5.12 -3.86 -7.31
CA LEU A 75 -5.74 -3.87 -8.63
C LEU A 75 -4.79 -3.20 -9.62
N SER A 76 -4.51 -3.85 -10.74
CA SER A 76 -3.68 -3.29 -11.80
C SER A 76 -4.52 -3.05 -13.04
N PHE A 77 -4.64 -1.79 -13.45
CA PHE A 77 -5.36 -1.39 -14.65
C PHE A 77 -4.37 -1.06 -15.77
N ASP A 78 -4.56 -1.69 -16.94
CA ASP A 78 -3.77 -1.48 -18.16
C ASP A 78 -2.24 -1.41 -17.90
N ALA A 79 -1.78 -2.24 -16.97
CA ALA A 79 -0.38 -2.26 -16.55
C ALA A 79 0.48 -3.06 -17.54
N LEU A 80 1.62 -2.48 -17.94
CA LEU A 80 2.69 -3.23 -18.61
C LEU A 80 3.45 -4.11 -17.61
N ALA A 81 3.51 -3.67 -16.35
CA ALA A 81 4.06 -4.49 -15.27
C ALA A 81 3.15 -5.68 -14.99
N ARG A 82 3.70 -6.90 -15.00
CA ARG A 82 2.97 -8.14 -14.81
C ARG A 82 3.67 -9.06 -13.82
N ILE A 83 2.86 -9.77 -13.03
CA ILE A 83 3.33 -10.69 -11.98
C ILE A 83 3.88 -12.00 -12.58
N ASP A 84 3.64 -12.27 -13.87
CA ASP A 84 4.21 -13.39 -14.62
C ASP A 84 5.71 -13.22 -14.96
N GLY A 85 6.25 -11.99 -14.87
CA GLY A 85 7.65 -11.71 -15.15
C GLY A 85 8.57 -12.24 -14.04
N LYS A 86 9.57 -13.07 -14.40
CA LYS A 86 10.64 -13.54 -13.49
C LYS A 86 11.21 -12.44 -12.58
N LYS A 87 11.31 -11.19 -13.08
CA LYS A 87 11.80 -10.02 -12.34
C LYS A 87 10.83 -9.50 -11.27
N ALA A 88 9.52 -9.48 -11.54
CA ALA A 88 8.51 -9.05 -10.57
C ALA A 88 8.46 -10.05 -9.40
N LEU A 89 8.45 -11.35 -9.70
CA LEU A 89 8.49 -12.41 -8.68
C LEU A 89 9.77 -12.38 -7.83
N ALA A 90 10.92 -12.13 -8.45
CA ALA A 90 12.20 -11.99 -7.74
C ALA A 90 12.20 -10.77 -6.79
N THR A 91 11.66 -9.63 -7.23
CA THR A 91 11.56 -8.42 -6.41
C THR A 91 10.55 -8.59 -5.29
N ALA A 92 9.40 -9.23 -5.56
CA ALA A 92 8.40 -9.56 -4.57
C ALA A 92 8.86 -10.65 -3.58
N LYS A 93 9.92 -11.42 -3.86
CA LYS A 93 10.43 -12.53 -3.03
C LYS A 93 9.34 -13.50 -2.53
N GLY A 94 8.41 -13.89 -3.40
CA GLY A 94 7.32 -14.82 -3.07
C GLY A 94 6.20 -14.22 -2.23
N VAL A 95 6.16 -12.88 -2.09
CA VAL A 95 5.14 -12.20 -1.30
C VAL A 95 3.82 -12.02 -2.07
N ALA A 96 3.87 -12.11 -3.40
CA ALA A 96 2.68 -12.04 -4.26
C ALA A 96 1.63 -13.12 -3.94
N GLU A 97 2.03 -14.28 -3.40
CA GLU A 97 1.12 -15.33 -2.94
C GLU A 97 0.26 -14.89 -1.73
N TRP A 98 0.76 -13.94 -0.94
CA TRP A 98 0.15 -13.48 0.30
C TRP A 98 -0.68 -12.21 0.13
N VAL A 99 -0.74 -11.64 -1.07
CA VAL A 99 -1.49 -10.40 -1.34
C VAL A 99 -2.53 -10.68 -2.42
N PRO A 100 -3.83 -10.59 -2.12
CA PRO A 100 -4.86 -10.65 -3.14
C PRO A 100 -4.60 -9.57 -4.20
N HIS A 101 -4.48 -9.98 -5.45
CA HIS A 101 -4.22 -9.06 -6.55
C HIS A 101 -4.87 -9.54 -7.85
N GLU A 102 -5.26 -8.61 -8.72
CA GLU A 102 -5.79 -8.94 -10.04
C GLU A 102 -5.53 -7.83 -11.06
N MET A 103 -5.52 -8.21 -12.33
CA MET A 103 -5.58 -7.28 -13.45
C MET A 103 -7.03 -6.95 -13.75
N VAL A 104 -7.34 -5.67 -13.96
CA VAL A 104 -8.68 -5.20 -14.34
C VAL A 104 -8.63 -4.54 -15.71
N THR A 105 -9.69 -4.73 -16.50
CA THR A 105 -9.79 -4.22 -17.87
C THR A 105 -10.63 -2.95 -17.98
N ASP A 106 -11.53 -2.70 -17.02
CA ASP A 106 -12.35 -1.49 -16.95
C ASP A 106 -12.17 -0.81 -15.59
N GLY A 107 -11.14 0.03 -15.49
CA GLY A 107 -10.78 0.72 -14.26
C GLY A 107 -11.90 1.64 -13.73
N LEU A 108 -12.62 2.32 -14.63
CA LEU A 108 -13.68 3.24 -14.24
C LEU A 108 -14.86 2.52 -13.60
N SER A 109 -15.34 1.44 -14.22
CA SER A 109 -16.44 0.65 -13.66
C SER A 109 -16.06 0.03 -12.32
N VAL A 110 -14.81 -0.47 -12.20
CA VAL A 110 -14.29 -1.02 -10.95
C VAL A 110 -14.25 0.03 -9.85
N LEU A 111 -13.65 1.20 -10.09
CA LEU A 111 -13.56 2.27 -9.09
C LEU A 111 -14.94 2.82 -8.69
N LYS A 112 -15.87 2.97 -9.64
CA LYS A 112 -17.27 3.34 -9.34
C LYS A 112 -17.95 2.30 -8.44
N SER A 113 -17.71 1.01 -8.67
CA SER A 113 -18.22 -0.06 -7.81
C SER A 113 -17.67 0.04 -6.38
N TYR A 114 -16.37 0.28 -6.20
CA TYR A 114 -15.79 0.50 -4.87
C TYR A 114 -16.41 1.73 -4.17
N LYS A 115 -16.60 2.83 -4.91
CA LYS A 115 -17.26 4.03 -4.38
C LYS A 115 -18.69 3.73 -3.91
N ALA A 116 -19.46 2.96 -4.70
CA ALA A 116 -20.81 2.50 -4.33
C ALA A 116 -20.83 1.59 -3.08
N GLN A 117 -19.74 0.88 -2.81
CA GLN A 117 -19.55 0.06 -1.61
C GLN A 117 -19.05 0.86 -0.38
N GLY A 118 -18.96 2.19 -0.51
CA GLY A 118 -18.57 3.12 0.54
C GLY A 118 -17.07 3.36 0.67
N TYR A 119 -16.26 2.96 -0.31
CA TYR A 119 -14.83 3.32 -0.32
C TYR A 119 -14.65 4.79 -0.68
N LYS A 120 -13.71 5.46 0.00
CA LYS A 120 -13.21 6.77 -0.41
C LYS A 120 -11.99 6.61 -1.29
N LEU A 121 -12.00 7.26 -2.45
CA LEU A 121 -10.94 7.22 -3.43
C LEU A 121 -9.98 8.39 -3.19
N LEU A 122 -8.73 8.08 -2.87
CA LEU A 122 -7.66 9.06 -2.72
C LEU A 122 -6.69 8.88 -3.88
N ALA A 123 -6.48 9.92 -4.68
CA ALA A 123 -5.47 9.89 -5.74
C ALA A 123 -4.15 10.49 -5.23
N LEU A 124 -3.07 9.71 -5.31
CA LEU A 124 -1.73 10.14 -4.92
C LEU A 124 -1.08 10.88 -6.08
N GLU A 125 -1.40 12.17 -6.20
CA GLU A 125 -0.95 13.05 -7.27
C GLU A 125 -0.93 14.50 -6.80
N LEU A 126 0.03 15.28 -7.30
CA LEU A 126 0.06 16.73 -7.06
C LEU A 126 -0.80 17.45 -8.10
N CYS A 127 -1.94 17.97 -7.64
CA CYS A 127 -2.86 18.82 -8.39
C CYS A 127 -2.94 20.20 -7.70
N ASP A 128 -3.57 21.16 -8.36
CA ASP A 128 -3.77 22.54 -7.88
C ASP A 128 -4.56 22.62 -6.56
N ASP A 129 -5.43 21.65 -6.31
CA ASP A 129 -6.22 21.55 -5.08
C ASP A 129 -5.88 20.31 -4.23
N SER A 130 -4.72 19.68 -4.49
CA SER A 130 -4.28 18.55 -3.68
C SER A 130 -4.01 18.99 -2.24
N VAL A 131 -4.40 18.15 -1.28
CA VAL A 131 -4.05 18.34 0.13
C VAL A 131 -2.83 17.50 0.50
N VAL A 132 -2.15 17.86 1.58
CA VAL A 132 -1.04 17.05 2.07
C VAL A 132 -1.54 15.68 2.55
N TYR A 133 -0.80 14.60 2.23
CA TYR A 133 -1.25 13.22 2.49
C TYR A 133 -1.66 12.93 3.94
N TYR A 134 -1.00 13.55 4.93
CA TYR A 134 -1.33 13.35 6.35
C TYR A 134 -2.59 14.10 6.81
N ASP A 135 -3.11 15.02 5.98
CA ASP A 135 -4.39 15.72 6.19
C ASP A 135 -5.52 15.14 5.32
N SER A 136 -5.26 14.03 4.61
CA SER A 136 -6.23 13.37 3.75
C SER A 136 -7.47 12.87 4.51
N ILE A 137 -8.59 12.67 3.80
CA ILE A 137 -9.81 12.08 4.35
C ILE A 137 -9.47 10.72 4.99
N LEU A 138 -9.74 10.61 6.30
CA LEU A 138 -9.64 9.34 7.01
C LEU A 138 -10.96 8.58 6.88
N SER A 139 -10.94 7.50 6.12
CA SER A 139 -12.08 6.59 5.93
C SER A 139 -11.70 5.18 6.37
N GLU A 140 -12.65 4.41 6.89
CA GLU A 140 -12.43 2.98 7.16
C GLU A 140 -12.07 2.27 5.84
N LYS A 141 -12.89 2.48 4.80
CA LYS A 141 -12.70 1.91 3.47
C LYS A 141 -12.04 2.92 2.54
N THR A 142 -10.88 2.57 1.99
CA THR A 142 -10.07 3.48 1.16
C THR A 142 -9.59 2.78 -0.11
N VAL A 143 -9.73 3.42 -1.26
CA VAL A 143 -8.94 3.09 -2.45
C VAL A 143 -7.86 4.15 -2.58
N LEU A 144 -6.60 3.75 -2.57
CA LEU A 144 -5.47 4.61 -2.90
C LEU A 144 -5.12 4.38 -4.38
N ILE A 145 -5.30 5.41 -5.20
CA ILE A 145 -5.00 5.39 -6.64
C ILE A 145 -3.57 5.87 -6.83
N ILE A 146 -2.78 5.09 -7.56
CA ILE A 146 -1.36 5.31 -7.79
C ILE A 146 -1.11 5.35 -9.30
N GLY A 147 -0.51 6.45 -9.76
CA GLY A 147 -0.29 6.72 -11.17
C GLY A 147 0.89 5.97 -11.80
N SER A 148 0.99 6.11 -13.12
CA SER A 148 2.11 5.64 -13.92
C SER A 148 3.37 6.43 -13.62
N GLU A 149 4.55 5.81 -13.75
CA GLU A 149 5.83 6.48 -13.54
C GLU A 149 6.10 7.62 -14.52
N LEU A 150 5.45 7.61 -15.69
CA LEU A 150 5.66 8.62 -16.74
C LEU A 150 4.60 9.71 -16.73
N THR A 151 3.34 9.35 -16.51
CA THR A 151 2.19 10.25 -16.73
C THR A 151 1.41 10.56 -15.47
N GLY A 152 1.77 9.97 -14.32
CA GLY A 152 0.99 10.13 -13.10
C GLY A 152 -0.37 9.45 -13.18
N VAL A 153 -1.30 9.90 -12.35
CA VAL A 153 -2.70 9.43 -12.32
C VAL A 153 -3.46 10.04 -13.50
N SER A 154 -4.18 9.21 -14.26
CA SER A 154 -4.98 9.71 -15.39
C SER A 154 -6.14 10.61 -14.98
N ALA A 155 -6.50 11.51 -15.90
CA ALA A 155 -7.57 12.49 -15.70
C ALA A 155 -8.90 11.84 -15.28
N GLU A 156 -9.30 10.72 -15.89
CA GLU A 156 -10.54 10.02 -15.54
C GLU A 156 -10.57 9.50 -14.11
N PHE A 157 -9.41 9.21 -13.52
CA PHE A 157 -9.30 8.76 -12.13
C PHE A 157 -9.11 9.92 -11.16
N LEU A 158 -8.47 11.01 -11.60
CA LEU A 158 -8.43 12.27 -10.85
C LEU A 158 -9.83 12.85 -10.66
N GLU A 159 -10.65 12.83 -11.70
CA GLU A 159 -12.04 13.31 -11.67
C GLU A 159 -12.93 12.45 -10.76
N LEU A 160 -12.68 11.13 -10.71
CA LEU A 160 -13.45 10.21 -9.89
C LEU A 160 -13.06 10.22 -8.40
N ALA A 161 -11.83 10.65 -8.09
CA ALA A 161 -11.27 10.67 -6.74
C ALA A 161 -12.08 11.58 -5.81
N ASP A 162 -12.31 11.13 -4.59
CA ASP A 162 -12.91 11.96 -3.53
C ASP A 162 -11.94 13.06 -3.06
N GLN A 163 -10.64 12.81 -3.16
CA GLN A 163 -9.60 13.79 -2.83
C GLN A 163 -8.29 13.46 -3.55
N ARG A 164 -7.55 14.49 -3.93
CA ARG A 164 -6.18 14.38 -4.44
C ARG A 164 -5.22 14.73 -3.32
N ILE A 165 -4.19 13.92 -3.16
CA ILE A 165 -3.26 14.01 -2.05
C ILE A 165 -1.83 13.99 -2.56
N TYR A 166 -0.95 14.74 -1.93
CA TYR A 166 0.45 14.80 -2.32
C TYR A 166 1.40 14.65 -1.12
N ILE A 167 2.64 14.25 -1.42
CA ILE A 167 3.73 14.17 -0.44
C ILE A 167 4.59 15.43 -0.59
N PRO A 168 4.72 16.27 0.45
CA PRO A 168 5.57 17.45 0.40
C PRO A 168 7.02 17.06 0.15
N MET A 169 7.66 17.71 -0.82
CA MET A 169 9.05 17.49 -1.18
C MET A 169 9.81 18.82 -1.04
N ALA A 170 10.89 18.82 -0.26
CA ALA A 170 11.74 20.00 -0.06
C ALA A 170 12.98 20.01 -0.98
N GLY A 171 13.20 18.93 -1.74
CA GLY A 171 14.35 18.79 -2.64
C GLY A 171 14.06 19.28 -4.06
N MET A 172 15.07 19.20 -4.92
CA MET A 172 14.97 19.62 -6.34
C MET A 172 14.29 18.60 -7.26
N ALA A 173 14.07 17.36 -6.80
CA ALA A 173 13.42 16.34 -7.60
C ALA A 173 11.93 16.64 -7.75
N ASN A 174 11.38 16.39 -8.94
CA ASN A 174 9.97 16.67 -9.23
C ASN A 174 9.00 15.65 -8.63
N SER A 175 9.48 14.45 -8.30
CA SER A 175 8.65 13.38 -7.77
C SER A 175 9.46 12.34 -7.01
N LEU A 176 8.77 11.55 -6.19
CA LEU A 176 9.31 10.34 -5.58
C LEU A 176 9.10 9.13 -6.50
N ASN A 177 9.89 8.08 -6.29
CA ASN A 177 9.59 6.77 -6.85
C ASN A 177 8.18 6.33 -6.43
N VAL A 178 7.38 5.82 -7.36
CA VAL A 178 5.99 5.43 -7.15
C VAL A 178 5.81 4.44 -5.99
N ALA A 179 6.70 3.44 -5.84
CA ALA A 179 6.60 2.48 -4.74
C ALA A 179 6.95 3.13 -3.38
N THR A 180 7.89 4.07 -3.36
CA THR A 180 8.21 4.87 -2.17
C THR A 180 7.03 5.76 -1.77
N ALA A 181 6.42 6.45 -2.74
CA ALA A 181 5.25 7.28 -2.51
C ALA A 181 4.07 6.46 -1.95
N THR A 182 3.78 5.31 -2.56
CA THR A 182 2.79 4.35 -2.06
C THR A 182 3.08 3.92 -0.62
N SER A 183 4.35 3.66 -0.29
CA SER A 183 4.75 3.26 1.07
C SER A 183 4.43 4.33 2.09
N ILE A 184 4.79 5.59 1.81
CA ILE A 184 4.57 6.72 2.70
C ILE A 184 3.07 6.92 2.94
N ALA A 185 2.29 7.01 1.88
CA ALA A 185 0.84 7.24 1.97
C ALA A 185 0.12 6.09 2.68
N LEU A 186 0.42 4.83 2.33
CA LEU A 186 -0.21 3.66 2.93
C LEU A 186 0.08 3.55 4.44
N PHE A 187 1.34 3.69 4.85
CA PHE A 187 1.69 3.53 6.27
C PHE A 187 1.20 4.70 7.13
N ASP A 188 1.05 5.90 6.58
CA ASP A 188 0.38 6.99 7.29
C ASP A 188 -1.13 6.72 7.46
N LEU A 189 -1.83 6.26 6.41
CA LEU A 189 -3.23 5.86 6.52
C LEU A 189 -3.41 4.78 7.60
N LEU A 190 -2.55 3.77 7.63
CA LEU A 190 -2.59 2.71 8.65
C LEU A 190 -2.33 3.27 10.06
N ARG A 191 -1.33 4.14 10.23
CA ARG A 191 -1.02 4.81 11.51
C ARG A 191 -2.21 5.62 12.02
N ARG A 192 -2.86 6.39 11.15
CA ARG A 192 -4.01 7.23 11.53
C ARG A 192 -5.24 6.37 11.86
N LYS A 193 -5.45 5.25 11.15
CA LYS A 193 -6.52 4.28 11.46
C LYS A 193 -6.33 3.59 12.81
N THR A 194 -5.10 3.27 13.21
CA THR A 194 -4.86 2.67 14.54
C THR A 194 -5.03 3.68 15.66
N GLN A 195 -4.58 4.93 15.48
CA GLN A 195 -4.76 6.01 16.46
C GLN A 195 -6.24 6.37 16.67
N GLY A 196 -7.04 6.44 15.60
CA GLY A 196 -8.49 6.71 15.70
C GLY A 196 -9.26 5.62 16.45
N LYS A 197 -8.87 4.35 16.31
CA LYS A 197 -9.43 3.23 17.08
C LYS A 197 -9.10 3.29 18.58
N SER A 198 -7.93 3.82 18.95
CA SER A 198 -7.53 3.96 20.36
C SER A 198 -8.20 5.11 21.09
N GLN A 199 -8.74 6.11 20.39
CA GLN A 199 -9.50 7.23 20.98
C GLN A 199 -11.01 6.95 21.09
N SER A 200 -11.49 5.86 20.48
CA SER A 200 -12.91 5.46 20.46
C SER A 200 -13.21 4.28 21.40
N LYS A 201 -12.25 3.88 22.24
CA LYS A 201 -12.38 2.91 23.33
C LYS A 201 -12.18 3.61 24.66
#